data_AF-A0AAN8IR99-F1
#
_entry.id   AF-A0AAN8IR99-F1
#
_cell.length_a   1.000
_cell.length_b   1.000
_cell.length_c   1.000
_cell.angle_alpha   90.00
_cell.angle_beta   90.00
_cell.angle_gamma   90.00
#
_symmetry.space_group_name_H-M   'P 1'
#
loop_
_entity.id
_entity.type
_entity.pdbx_description
1 polymer ?
#
loop_
_entity_poly.entity_id
_entity_poly.type
_entity_poly.pdbx_seq_one_letter_code
_entity_poly.pdbx_strand_id
1 'polypeptide(L)'
;FFSILPHNLTSSSFSAICRKTFPLSSNKILGIGGDVGGSIRMPCHFTGIAGIKPSHLRFSHRGVCGSVPGRPLINSNDGPMTMDIETTVDFLREVWRDDWMSIQDPYVPPVLWNEEQYKEGTTYRIGYYVDDGWFTPIPAIQRAVLEAKSHLEAAGHTLVPFHPPSIPRIMRHFVRAVCVDGGQFLTKKLFNDIIDPTLYAQVALFMIPLWLQRILSYPMKFIFPRLANMMQSMALNTGGKWSDHLSTGYRRRLCSSNYETDPLLDPTEVF
;
A
#
# COMPACT_ATOMS: atom_id res chain seq x y z
N PHE A 1 -1.56 -3.53 17.80
CA PHE A 1 -0.55 -4.34 18.50
C PHE A 1 0.76 -4.19 17.74
N PHE A 2 1.73 -3.47 18.30
CA PHE A 2 3.09 -3.50 17.77
C PHE A 2 3.68 -4.86 18.12
N SER A 3 3.95 -5.70 17.13
CA SER A 3 4.68 -6.95 17.34
C SER A 3 6.16 -6.69 17.04
N ILE A 4 7.03 -7.06 17.97
CA ILE A 4 8.49 -6.97 17.80
C ILE A 4 8.89 -7.97 16.70
N LEU A 5 9.72 -7.53 15.75
CA LEU A 5 10.22 -8.42 14.70
C LEU A 5 10.99 -9.60 15.34
N PRO A 6 10.66 -10.87 15.00
CA PRO A 6 11.29 -12.03 15.63
C PRO A 6 12.79 -12.14 15.33
N HIS A 7 13.28 -11.43 14.31
CA HIS A 7 14.66 -11.53 13.83
C HIS A 7 15.60 -10.43 14.34
N ASN A 8 15.09 -9.35 14.97
CA ASN A 8 15.95 -8.31 15.55
C ASN A 8 15.20 -7.43 16.56
N LEU A 9 15.65 -7.42 17.81
CA LEU A 9 15.06 -6.67 18.92
C LEU A 9 15.25 -5.14 18.82
N THR A 10 16.09 -4.67 17.89
CA THR A 10 16.46 -3.25 17.73
C THR A 10 15.83 -2.58 16.51
N SER A 11 15.22 -3.34 15.59
CA SER A 11 14.60 -2.79 14.38
C SER A 11 13.16 -2.36 14.64
N SER A 12 12.79 -1.17 14.15
CA SER A 12 11.43 -0.64 14.23
C SER A 12 10.44 -1.52 13.46
N SER A 13 9.43 -2.05 14.14
CA SER A 13 8.29 -2.71 13.49
C SER A 13 7.36 -1.67 12.89
N PHE A 14 7.14 -1.67 11.58
CA PHE A 14 5.99 -0.99 11.00
C PHE A 14 4.72 -1.76 11.39
N SER A 15 3.78 -1.09 12.07
CA SER A 15 2.56 -1.72 12.56
C SER A 15 1.62 -2.11 11.40
N ALA A 16 1.60 -3.39 11.02
CA ALA A 16 0.36 -4.03 10.55
C ALA A 16 -0.58 -4.17 11.75
N ILE A 17 -1.81 -3.67 11.62
CA ILE A 17 -2.87 -4.21 12.46
C ILE A 17 -3.30 -5.52 11.82
N CYS A 18 -2.72 -6.64 12.28
CA CYS A 18 -3.39 -7.92 12.12
C CYS A 18 -4.72 -7.79 12.87
N ARG A 19 -5.82 -7.65 12.12
CA ARG A 19 -7.17 -7.47 12.66
C ARG A 19 -7.69 -8.77 13.26
N LYS A 20 -7.32 -9.92 12.69
CA LYS A 20 -7.71 -11.26 13.12
C LYS A 20 -6.64 -12.28 12.74
N THR A 21 -6.43 -13.27 13.61
CA THR A 21 -5.56 -14.42 13.38
C THR A 21 -6.40 -15.71 13.41
N PHE A 22 -6.20 -16.61 12.45
CA PHE A 22 -6.88 -17.90 12.35
C PHE A 22 -5.85 -19.03 12.38
N PRO A 23 -6.02 -20.03 13.26
CA PRO A 23 -5.23 -21.26 13.20
C PRO A 23 -5.74 -22.14 12.06
N LEU A 24 -4.86 -22.47 11.12
CA LEU A 24 -5.04 -23.52 10.13
C LEU A 24 -4.14 -24.68 10.56
N SER A 25 -4.71 -25.88 10.74
CA SER A 25 -4.05 -27.14 11.17
C SER A 25 -2.59 -27.06 11.68
N SER A 26 -2.43 -27.27 12.99
CA SER A 26 -1.19 -27.50 13.78
C SER A 26 0.12 -26.74 13.51
N ASN A 27 0.27 -25.87 12.50
CA ASN A 27 1.43 -25.00 12.30
C ASN A 27 1.24 -23.86 11.27
N LYS A 28 0.04 -23.68 10.69
CA LYS A 28 -0.23 -22.60 9.74
C LYS A 28 -1.02 -21.47 10.40
N ILE A 29 -0.43 -20.30 10.50
CA ILE A 29 -1.07 -19.10 11.05
C ILE A 29 -1.45 -18.18 9.88
N LEU A 30 -2.73 -17.79 9.82
CA LEU A 30 -3.26 -16.81 8.86
C LEU A 30 -3.67 -15.54 9.61
N GLY A 31 -3.20 -14.38 9.17
CA GLY A 31 -3.65 -13.07 9.62
C GLY A 31 -4.46 -12.33 8.56
N ILE A 32 -5.35 -11.44 8.97
CA ILE A 32 -6.01 -10.46 8.08
C ILE A 32 -5.55 -9.05 8.47
N GLY A 33 -4.84 -8.38 7.57
CA GLY A 33 -4.42 -6.99 7.73
C GLY A 33 -5.29 -6.04 6.92
N GLY A 34 -5.19 -4.74 7.21
CA GLY A 34 -5.74 -3.67 6.35
C GLY A 34 -4.60 -2.83 5.79
N ASP A 35 -4.63 -2.55 4.48
CA ASP A 35 -3.57 -1.84 3.76
C ASP A 35 -4.13 -0.65 2.97
N VAL A 36 -3.72 0.56 3.39
CA VAL A 36 -3.96 1.82 2.67
C VAL A 36 -2.74 2.24 1.87
N GLY A 37 -1.56 2.14 2.49
CA GLY A 37 -0.28 2.65 1.96
C GLY A 37 0.89 1.68 2.14
N GLY A 38 0.62 0.40 2.40
CA GLY A 38 1.63 -0.64 2.61
C GLY A 38 1.44 -1.46 3.88
N SER A 39 0.40 -1.22 4.68
CA SER A 39 0.28 -1.80 6.02
C SER A 39 0.05 -3.32 6.08
N ILE A 40 -0.13 -4.00 4.95
CA ILE A 40 0.02 -5.47 4.84
C ILE A 40 1.42 -5.80 4.34
N ARG A 41 1.83 -5.17 3.23
CA ARG A 41 3.07 -5.50 2.51
C ARG A 41 4.35 -5.19 3.28
N MET A 42 4.44 -4.03 3.92
CA MET A 42 5.61 -3.62 4.73
C MET A 42 5.90 -4.60 5.88
N PRO A 43 4.96 -4.92 6.77
CA PRO A 43 5.22 -5.88 7.85
C PRO A 43 5.53 -7.27 7.32
N CYS A 44 4.84 -7.73 6.26
CA CYS A 44 5.16 -8.99 5.60
C CYS A 44 6.60 -9.03 5.08
N HIS A 45 7.06 -7.93 4.46
CA HIS A 45 8.43 -7.77 4.01
C HIS A 45 9.43 -7.85 5.17
N PHE A 46 9.18 -7.16 6.29
CA PHE A 46 10.08 -7.18 7.45
C PHE A 46 10.10 -8.51 8.20
N THR A 47 8.98 -9.26 8.22
CA THR A 47 8.91 -10.56 8.91
C THR A 47 9.18 -11.75 7.99
N GLY A 48 9.40 -11.53 6.69
CA GLY A 48 9.66 -12.60 5.73
C GLY A 48 8.46 -13.54 5.50
N ILE A 49 7.25 -13.00 5.52
CA ILE A 49 6.01 -13.77 5.26
C ILE A 49 5.31 -13.25 4.00
N ALA A 50 4.38 -14.04 3.45
CA ALA A 50 3.55 -13.62 2.33
C ALA A 50 2.45 -12.65 2.77
N GLY A 51 2.13 -11.67 1.93
CA GLY A 51 1.02 -10.75 2.17
C GLY A 51 0.50 -10.18 0.87
N ILE A 52 -0.82 -10.16 0.71
CA ILE A 52 -1.45 -9.63 -0.49
C ILE A 52 -2.42 -8.50 -0.10
N LYS A 53 -2.36 -7.40 -0.85
CA LYS A 53 -3.39 -6.36 -0.82
C LYS A 53 -4.24 -6.48 -2.08
N PRO A 54 -5.43 -7.10 -2.00
CA PRO A 54 -6.34 -7.22 -3.13
C PRO A 54 -6.77 -5.88 -3.74
N SER A 55 -7.40 -5.96 -4.91
CA SER A 55 -8.09 -4.83 -5.53
C SER A 55 -9.19 -4.27 -4.62
N HIS A 56 -9.51 -2.99 -4.85
CA HIS A 56 -10.55 -2.33 -4.07
C HIS A 56 -11.88 -3.10 -4.14
N LEU A 57 -12.57 -3.22 -2.99
CA LEU A 57 -13.85 -3.93 -2.83
C LEU A 57 -13.83 -5.44 -3.08
N ARG A 58 -12.65 -6.12 -3.14
CA ARG A 58 -12.60 -7.60 -3.16
C ARG A 58 -12.97 -8.26 -1.83
N PHE A 59 -12.96 -7.48 -0.74
CA PHE A 59 -13.43 -7.89 0.58
C PHE A 59 -14.53 -6.91 1.04
N SER A 60 -15.50 -7.41 1.80
CA SER A 60 -16.47 -6.54 2.48
C SER A 60 -15.81 -5.70 3.55
N HIS A 61 -16.16 -4.41 3.58
CA HIS A 61 -15.72 -3.50 4.63
C HIS A 61 -16.83 -3.24 5.66
N ARG A 62 -17.96 -3.97 5.59
CA ARG A 62 -19.04 -3.85 6.57
C ARG A 62 -18.52 -4.24 7.95
N GLY A 63 -18.79 -3.39 8.93
CA GLY A 63 -18.33 -3.58 10.31
C GLY A 63 -16.84 -3.30 10.54
N VAL A 64 -16.11 -2.83 9.53
CA VAL A 64 -14.70 -2.44 9.69
C VAL A 64 -14.59 -0.99 10.12
N CYS A 65 -14.04 -0.76 11.33
CA CYS A 65 -13.71 0.59 11.79
C CYS A 65 -12.40 1.06 11.14
N GLY A 66 -12.48 2.18 10.40
CA GLY A 66 -11.31 2.92 9.93
C GLY A 66 -10.88 4.00 10.92
N SER A 67 -9.60 4.35 10.94
CA SER A 67 -9.06 5.41 11.82
C SER A 67 -9.66 6.78 11.53
N VAL A 68 -9.99 7.05 10.26
CA VAL A 68 -10.69 8.26 9.81
C VAL A 68 -11.92 7.82 8.99
N PRO A 69 -13.14 8.08 9.47
CA PRO A 69 -14.38 7.70 8.79
C PRO A 69 -14.66 8.60 7.57
N GLY A 70 -15.40 8.07 6.58
CA GLY A 70 -15.92 8.87 5.47
C GLY A 70 -14.88 9.36 4.46
N ARG A 71 -13.72 8.70 4.33
CA ARG A 71 -12.72 9.00 3.28
C ARG A 71 -13.20 8.44 1.94
N PRO A 72 -13.46 9.26 0.90
CA PRO A 72 -14.02 8.77 -0.35
C PRO A 72 -12.96 8.35 -1.38
N LEU A 73 -11.70 8.79 -1.22
CA LEU A 73 -10.69 8.73 -2.29
C LEU A 73 -9.79 7.50 -2.27
N ILE A 74 -9.27 7.16 -1.08
CA ILE A 74 -8.38 6.02 -0.87
C ILE A 74 -8.88 5.30 0.38
N ASN A 75 -9.31 4.06 0.17
CA ASN A 75 -9.81 3.17 1.21
C ASN A 75 -8.74 2.14 1.58
N SER A 76 -8.78 1.70 2.84
CA SER A 76 -8.01 0.53 3.28
C SER A 76 -8.55 -0.70 2.58
N ASN A 77 -7.68 -1.58 2.11
CA ASN A 77 -8.09 -2.89 1.60
C ASN A 77 -7.62 -3.98 2.55
N ASP A 78 -8.55 -4.85 2.95
CA ASP A 78 -8.21 -5.99 3.78
C ASP A 78 -7.66 -7.14 2.91
N GLY A 79 -6.73 -7.91 3.47
CA GLY A 79 -6.09 -9.01 2.77
C GLY A 79 -5.31 -9.95 3.70
N PRO A 80 -5.05 -11.18 3.24
CA PRO A 80 -4.35 -12.19 4.03
C PRO A 80 -2.84 -11.90 4.17
N MET A 81 -2.32 -12.31 5.32
CA MET A 81 -0.91 -12.39 5.69
C MET A 81 -0.65 -13.83 6.14
N THR A 82 0.19 -14.57 5.43
CA THR A 82 0.44 -16.01 5.65
C THR A 82 1.91 -16.33 5.59
N MET A 83 2.33 -17.45 6.17
CA MET A 83 3.72 -17.90 6.12
C MET A 83 4.20 -18.26 4.70
N ASP A 84 3.29 -18.70 3.84
CA ASP A 84 3.57 -19.20 2.50
C ASP A 84 2.47 -18.77 1.50
N ILE A 85 2.80 -18.75 0.21
CA ILE A 85 1.91 -18.28 -0.86
C ILE A 85 0.75 -19.27 -1.08
N GLU A 86 1.00 -20.56 -0.93
CA GLU A 86 0.02 -21.63 -1.08
C GLU A 86 -1.16 -21.44 -0.12
N THR A 87 -0.86 -21.15 1.15
CA THR A 87 -1.88 -20.87 2.17
C THR A 87 -2.64 -19.58 1.87
N THR A 88 -1.98 -18.55 1.31
CA THR A 88 -2.69 -17.35 0.81
C THR A 88 -3.66 -17.71 -0.30
N VAL A 89 -3.22 -18.52 -1.27
CA VAL A 89 -4.05 -18.96 -2.41
C VAL A 89 -5.24 -19.79 -1.94
N ASP A 90 -5.03 -20.76 -1.06
CA ASP A 90 -6.10 -21.61 -0.52
C ASP A 90 -7.15 -20.77 0.22
N PHE A 91 -6.71 -19.81 1.03
CA PHE A 91 -7.62 -18.89 1.71
C PHE A 91 -8.43 -18.03 0.73
N LEU A 92 -7.77 -17.41 -0.26
CA LEU A 92 -8.46 -16.57 -1.25
C LEU A 92 -9.41 -17.37 -2.12
N ARG A 93 -9.03 -18.60 -2.49
CA ARG A 93 -9.87 -19.53 -3.25
C ARG A 93 -11.14 -19.86 -2.49
N GLU A 94 -11.04 -20.16 -1.19
CA GLU A 94 -12.21 -20.47 -0.36
C GLU A 94 -13.09 -19.23 -0.13
N VAL A 95 -12.48 -18.09 0.21
CA VAL A 95 -13.23 -16.85 0.46
C VAL A 95 -13.96 -16.34 -0.77
N TRP A 96 -13.36 -16.47 -1.95
CA TRP A 96 -13.94 -16.05 -3.22
C TRP A 96 -14.61 -17.19 -4.00
N ARG A 97 -14.93 -18.30 -3.33
CA ARG A 97 -15.54 -19.48 -3.97
C ARG A 97 -16.94 -19.19 -4.52
N ASP A 98 -17.74 -18.43 -3.78
CA ASP A 98 -19.10 -18.04 -4.15
C ASP A 98 -19.37 -16.56 -3.79
N ASP A 99 -20.61 -16.11 -4.00
CA ASP A 99 -21.01 -14.71 -3.88
C ASP A 99 -21.49 -14.33 -2.46
N TRP A 100 -21.22 -15.13 -1.42
CA TRP A 100 -21.69 -14.89 -0.05
C TRP A 100 -21.39 -13.48 0.46
N MET A 101 -20.22 -12.93 0.14
CA MET A 101 -19.86 -11.56 0.53
C MET A 101 -20.74 -10.53 -0.16
N SER A 102 -21.07 -10.73 -1.44
CA SER A 102 -21.88 -9.79 -2.23
C SER A 102 -23.34 -9.83 -1.80
N ILE A 103 -23.84 -11.01 -1.39
CA ILE A 103 -25.17 -11.17 -0.80
C ILE A 103 -25.28 -10.39 0.52
N GLN A 104 -24.23 -10.45 1.35
CA GLN A 104 -24.20 -9.76 2.64
C GLN A 104 -23.81 -8.28 2.53
N ASP A 105 -23.08 -7.89 1.49
CA ASP A 105 -22.59 -6.54 1.25
C ASP A 105 -22.74 -6.17 -0.24
N PRO A 106 -23.79 -5.42 -0.63
CA PRO A 106 -24.05 -5.08 -2.02
C PRO A 106 -22.99 -4.13 -2.64
N TYR A 107 -22.05 -3.61 -1.84
CA TYR A 107 -20.91 -2.84 -2.35
C TYR A 107 -19.74 -3.70 -2.80
N VAL A 108 -19.75 -5.01 -2.47
CA VAL A 108 -18.74 -5.96 -2.95
C VAL A 108 -19.17 -6.49 -4.32
N PRO A 109 -18.34 -6.34 -5.37
CA PRO A 109 -18.63 -6.95 -6.67
C PRO A 109 -18.58 -8.48 -6.59
N PRO A 110 -19.52 -9.20 -7.23
CA PRO A 110 -19.57 -10.67 -7.23
C PRO A 110 -18.53 -11.26 -8.19
N VAL A 111 -17.25 -11.01 -7.91
CA VAL A 111 -16.13 -11.55 -8.67
C VAL A 111 -15.61 -12.77 -7.92
N LEU A 112 -15.78 -13.94 -8.51
CA LEU A 112 -15.36 -15.20 -7.91
C LEU A 112 -13.88 -15.50 -8.18
N TRP A 113 -13.35 -16.51 -7.49
CA TRP A 113 -12.05 -17.09 -7.81
C TRP A 113 -12.09 -17.73 -9.20
N ASN A 114 -11.07 -17.49 -10.01
CA ASN A 114 -10.94 -18.06 -11.35
C ASN A 114 -9.74 -19.02 -11.40
N GLU A 115 -10.03 -20.32 -11.41
CA GLU A 115 -9.02 -21.39 -11.48
C GLU A 115 -8.29 -21.41 -12.82
N GLU A 116 -8.97 -21.10 -13.92
CA GLU A 116 -8.37 -21.07 -15.25
C GLU A 116 -7.33 -19.95 -15.31
N GLN A 117 -7.70 -18.74 -14.86
CA GLN A 117 -6.79 -17.60 -14.82
C GLN A 117 -5.62 -17.81 -13.84
N TYR A 118 -5.82 -18.52 -12.73
CA TYR A 118 -4.73 -18.86 -11.81
C TYR A 118 -3.72 -19.85 -12.42
N LYS A 119 -4.18 -20.76 -13.29
CA LYS A 119 -3.35 -21.74 -13.99
C LYS A 119 -2.81 -21.25 -15.34
N GLU A 120 -3.42 -20.20 -15.90
CA GLU A 120 -3.03 -19.59 -17.16
C GLU A 120 -1.62 -18.98 -17.06
N GLY A 121 -0.89 -18.95 -18.18
CA GLY A 121 0.42 -18.31 -18.28
C GLY A 121 1.60 -19.21 -17.92
N THR A 122 2.14 -19.93 -18.92
CA THR A 122 3.45 -20.61 -18.80
C THR A 122 4.62 -19.63 -18.88
N THR A 123 4.42 -18.47 -19.52
CA THR A 123 5.40 -17.41 -19.68
C THR A 123 4.69 -16.06 -19.57
N TYR A 124 5.40 -15.05 -19.06
CA TYR A 124 4.84 -13.72 -18.78
C TYR A 124 5.80 -12.64 -19.27
N ARG A 125 5.25 -11.50 -19.70
CA ARG A 125 6.04 -10.27 -19.88
C ARG A 125 5.96 -9.44 -18.61
N ILE A 126 7.01 -9.44 -17.81
CA ILE A 126 7.04 -8.85 -16.47
C ILE A 126 7.79 -7.52 -16.53
N GLY A 127 7.11 -6.43 -16.20
CA GLY A 127 7.79 -5.14 -16.02
C GLY A 127 8.69 -5.19 -14.78
N TYR A 128 9.84 -4.53 -14.77
CA TYR A 128 10.62 -4.40 -13.53
C TYR A 128 11.34 -3.06 -13.41
N TYR A 129 11.53 -2.59 -12.18
CA TYR A 129 12.40 -1.45 -11.88
C TYR A 129 13.18 -1.69 -10.59
N VAL A 130 14.35 -1.08 -10.47
CA VAL A 130 15.21 -1.19 -9.28
C VAL A 130 15.12 0.04 -8.40
N ASP A 131 14.97 1.23 -9.01
CA ASP A 131 14.81 2.51 -8.33
C ASP A 131 13.67 3.26 -9.00
N ASP A 132 12.76 3.82 -8.21
CA ASP A 132 11.61 4.60 -8.68
C ASP A 132 11.95 6.10 -8.88
N GLY A 133 13.19 6.49 -8.56
CA GLY A 133 13.70 7.85 -8.62
C GLY A 133 13.24 8.75 -7.48
N TRP A 134 12.56 8.20 -6.47
CA TRP A 134 12.02 8.95 -5.34
C TRP A 134 12.43 8.36 -4.00
N PHE A 135 12.34 7.04 -3.83
CA PHE A 135 12.79 6.25 -2.69
C PHE A 135 13.91 5.31 -3.12
N THR A 136 15.14 5.83 -3.16
CA THR A 136 16.32 5.01 -3.47
C THR A 136 16.42 3.80 -2.52
N PRO A 137 16.31 2.56 -3.02
CA PRO A 137 16.34 1.38 -2.19
C PRO A 137 17.76 1.07 -1.72
N ILE A 138 17.88 0.43 -0.56
CA ILE A 138 19.17 -0.04 -0.05
C ILE A 138 19.76 -1.14 -0.96
N PRO A 139 21.09 -1.35 -0.95
CA PRO A 139 21.73 -2.35 -1.82
C PRO A 139 21.16 -3.77 -1.70
N ALA A 140 20.70 -4.16 -0.50
CA ALA A 140 20.08 -5.47 -0.29
C ALA A 140 18.76 -5.64 -1.06
N ILE A 141 17.93 -4.59 -1.13
CA ILE A 141 16.66 -4.61 -1.87
C ILE A 141 16.93 -4.59 -3.37
N GLN A 142 17.89 -3.77 -3.82
CA GLN A 142 18.30 -3.74 -5.23
C GLN A 142 18.78 -5.13 -5.69
N ARG A 143 19.61 -5.79 -4.89
CA ARG A 143 20.08 -7.16 -5.15
C ARG A 143 18.91 -8.15 -5.21
N ALA A 144 17.97 -8.09 -4.26
CA ALA A 144 16.83 -9.00 -4.24
C ALA A 144 15.96 -8.89 -5.51
N VAL A 145 15.71 -7.68 -6.02
CA VAL A 145 14.98 -7.47 -7.27
C VAL A 145 15.74 -8.05 -8.46
N LEU A 146 17.05 -7.85 -8.54
CA LEU A 146 17.88 -8.36 -9.64
C LEU A 146 18.04 -9.89 -9.61
N GLU A 147 18.12 -10.49 -8.43
CA GLU A 147 18.10 -11.95 -8.25
C GLU A 147 16.74 -12.52 -8.69
N ALA A 148 15.63 -11.93 -8.22
CA ALA A 148 14.29 -12.33 -8.63
C ALA A 148 14.10 -12.21 -10.15
N LYS A 149 14.56 -11.12 -10.76
CA LYS A 149 14.62 -10.97 -12.22
C LYS A 149 15.35 -12.13 -12.88
N SER A 150 16.56 -12.45 -12.42
CA SER A 150 17.39 -13.50 -13.02
C SER A 150 16.72 -14.87 -12.93
N HIS A 151 16.08 -15.17 -11.80
CA HIS A 151 15.32 -16.40 -11.62
C HIS A 151 14.09 -16.48 -12.53
N LEU A 152 13.37 -15.37 -12.72
CA LEU A 152 12.21 -15.31 -13.61
C LEU A 152 12.62 -15.42 -15.09
N GLU A 153 13.73 -14.80 -15.50
CA GLU A 153 14.29 -14.98 -16.86
C GLU A 153 14.71 -16.44 -17.09
N ALA A 154 15.37 -17.06 -16.12
CA ALA A 154 15.75 -18.47 -16.20
C ALA A 154 14.55 -19.43 -16.27
N ALA A 155 13.41 -19.05 -15.68
CA ALA A 155 12.14 -19.79 -15.78
C ALA A 155 11.41 -19.58 -17.12
N GLY A 156 11.94 -18.73 -18.02
CA GLY A 156 11.38 -18.49 -19.35
C GLY A 156 10.46 -17.27 -19.47
N HIS A 157 10.38 -16.43 -18.43
CA HIS A 157 9.64 -15.17 -18.51
C HIS A 157 10.48 -14.08 -19.21
N THR A 158 9.80 -13.09 -19.80
CA THR A 158 10.45 -11.93 -20.41
C THR A 158 10.40 -10.76 -19.45
N LEU A 159 11.55 -10.21 -19.03
CA LEU A 159 11.60 -9.05 -18.15
C LEU A 159 11.90 -7.76 -18.90
N VAL A 160 11.02 -6.77 -18.74
CA VAL A 160 11.07 -5.49 -19.45
C VAL A 160 11.33 -4.36 -18.46
N PRO A 161 12.37 -3.53 -18.64
CA PRO A 161 12.57 -2.36 -17.81
C PRO A 161 11.34 -1.44 -17.86
N PHE A 162 10.80 -1.13 -16.68
CA PHE A 162 9.66 -0.26 -16.50
C PHE A 162 10.09 0.96 -15.67
N HIS A 163 9.49 2.12 -15.90
CA HIS A 163 9.74 3.29 -15.08
C HIS A 163 8.40 3.90 -14.67
N PRO A 164 8.04 3.87 -13.37
CA PRO A 164 6.77 4.38 -12.94
C PRO A 164 6.69 5.90 -13.15
N PRO A 165 5.65 6.40 -13.85
CA PRO A 165 5.61 7.81 -14.22
C PRO A 165 5.34 8.70 -13.00
N SER A 166 6.14 9.76 -12.83
CA SER A 166 5.83 10.87 -11.91
C SER A 166 5.54 10.48 -10.44
N ILE A 167 6.35 9.61 -9.82
CA ILE A 167 6.23 9.23 -8.40
C ILE A 167 5.98 10.42 -7.44
N PRO A 168 6.70 11.56 -7.52
CA PRO A 168 6.47 12.68 -6.60
C PRO A 168 5.02 13.20 -6.66
N ARG A 169 4.42 13.18 -7.85
CA ARG A 169 3.04 13.60 -8.07
C ARG A 169 2.06 12.59 -7.46
N ILE A 170 2.34 11.28 -7.58
CA ILE A 170 1.53 10.23 -6.95
C ILE A 170 1.56 10.38 -5.44
N MET A 171 2.75 10.52 -4.86
CA MET A 171 2.90 10.69 -3.41
C MET A 171 2.16 11.93 -2.90
N ARG A 172 2.16 13.00 -3.69
CA ARG A 172 1.37 14.19 -3.38
C ARG A 172 -0.13 13.90 -3.35
N HIS A 173 -0.63 13.17 -4.34
CA HIS A 173 -2.04 12.77 -4.42
C HIS A 173 -2.42 11.79 -3.32
N PHE A 174 -1.55 10.83 -3.00
CA PHE A 174 -1.74 9.88 -1.91
C PHE A 174 -1.91 10.61 -0.58
N VAL A 175 -0.95 11.48 -0.21
CA VAL A 175 -1.02 12.28 1.02
C VAL A 175 -2.27 13.15 1.05
N ARG A 176 -2.62 13.79 -0.07
CA ARG A 176 -3.85 14.59 -0.18
C ARG A 176 -5.11 13.75 0.06
N ALA A 177 -5.16 12.54 -0.49
CA ALA A 177 -6.31 11.65 -0.38
C ALA A 177 -6.49 11.11 1.04
N VAL A 178 -5.39 10.81 1.75
CA VAL A 178 -5.46 10.35 3.14
C VAL A 178 -5.68 11.48 4.15
N CYS A 179 -5.26 12.71 3.83
CA CYS A 179 -5.40 13.92 4.65
C CYS A 179 -6.29 14.98 3.98
N VAL A 180 -7.49 14.59 3.54
CA VAL A 180 -8.45 15.47 2.83
C VAL A 180 -8.92 16.68 3.66
N ASP A 181 -8.83 16.60 4.98
CA ASP A 181 -9.15 17.64 5.94
C ASP A 181 -7.88 18.34 6.50
N GLY A 182 -6.72 18.10 5.89
CA GLY A 182 -5.44 18.60 6.39
C GLY A 182 -4.97 17.93 7.69
N GLY A 183 -5.52 16.76 8.03
CA GLY A 183 -5.15 16.01 9.24
C GLY A 183 -5.90 16.44 10.51
N GLN A 184 -6.86 17.37 10.41
CA GLN A 184 -7.60 17.92 11.54
C GLN A 184 -8.33 16.85 12.39
N PHE A 185 -8.93 15.85 11.75
CA PHE A 185 -9.61 14.77 12.45
C PHE A 185 -8.62 13.95 13.29
N LEU A 186 -7.46 13.62 12.70
CA LEU A 186 -6.41 12.86 13.38
C LEU A 186 -5.79 13.67 14.53
N THR A 187 -5.41 14.93 14.28
CA THR A 187 -4.81 15.78 15.33
C THR A 187 -5.79 16.01 16.49
N LYS A 188 -7.07 16.23 16.22
CA LYS A 188 -8.09 16.38 17.27
C LYS A 188 -8.23 15.11 18.12
N LYS A 189 -8.13 13.92 17.52
CA LYS A 189 -8.15 12.66 18.27
C LYS A 189 -6.89 12.45 19.09
N LEU A 190 -5.73 12.82 18.55
CA LEU A 190 -4.43 12.63 19.20
C LEU A 190 -4.11 13.70 20.25
N PHE A 191 -4.82 14.83 20.26
CA PHE A 191 -4.51 15.99 21.10
C PHE A 191 -4.45 15.68 22.61
N ASN A 192 -5.25 14.71 23.07
CA ASN A 192 -5.32 14.30 24.47
C ASN A 192 -4.79 12.87 24.70
N ASP A 193 -4.01 12.34 23.76
CA ASP A 193 -3.51 10.97 23.82
C ASP A 193 -1.97 10.94 23.89
N ILE A 194 -1.43 9.80 24.29
CA ILE A 194 0.01 9.55 24.26
C ILE A 194 0.42 9.37 22.79
N ILE A 195 1.20 10.31 22.29
CA ILE A 195 1.75 10.22 20.95
C ILE A 195 3.05 9.42 21.01
N ASP A 196 3.12 8.35 20.22
CA ASP A 196 4.35 7.59 20.04
C ASP A 196 5.45 8.50 19.43
N PRO A 197 6.70 8.49 19.95
CA PRO A 197 7.79 9.33 19.46
C PRO A 197 8.03 9.22 17.95
N THR A 198 7.78 8.07 17.34
CA THR A 198 7.92 7.85 15.89
C THR A 198 6.96 8.71 15.06
N LEU A 199 5.85 9.17 15.66
CA LEU A 199 4.82 9.97 14.99
C LEU A 199 5.01 11.49 15.18
N TYR A 200 5.98 11.94 15.99
CA TYR A 200 6.14 13.36 16.33
C TYR A 200 6.30 14.26 15.11
N ALA A 201 7.14 13.88 14.16
CA ALA A 201 7.34 14.67 12.95
C ALA A 201 6.06 14.80 12.11
N GLN A 202 5.28 13.72 12.02
CA GLN A 202 4.02 13.70 11.28
C GLN A 202 2.94 14.55 11.96
N VAL A 203 2.81 14.42 13.28
CA VAL A 203 1.84 15.23 14.05
C VAL A 203 2.22 16.71 14.03
N ALA A 204 3.51 17.03 14.21
CA ALA A 204 4.00 18.41 14.13
C ALA A 204 3.65 19.04 12.78
N LEU A 205 3.83 18.31 11.68
CA LEU A 205 3.41 18.78 10.36
C LEU A 205 1.92 19.07 10.27
N PHE A 206 1.05 18.21 10.81
CA PHE A 206 -0.39 18.43 10.79
C PHE A 206 -0.85 19.61 11.65
N MET A 207 -0.06 20.01 12.65
CA MET A 207 -0.37 21.15 13.52
C MET A 207 0.01 22.50 12.92
N ILE A 208 0.92 22.55 11.94
CA ILE A 208 1.32 23.80 11.28
C ILE A 208 0.18 24.30 10.38
N PRO A 209 -0.24 25.58 10.46
CA PRO A 209 -1.24 26.14 9.56
C PRO A 209 -0.88 25.96 8.08
N LEU A 210 -1.84 25.54 7.26
CA LEU A 210 -1.58 25.17 5.86
C LEU A 210 -0.91 26.29 5.05
N TRP A 211 -1.30 27.56 5.24
CA TRP A 211 -0.69 28.69 4.54
C TRP A 211 0.81 28.82 4.85
N LEU A 212 1.20 28.56 6.10
CA LEU A 212 2.59 28.59 6.53
C LEU A 212 3.35 27.42 5.93
N GLN A 213 2.74 26.24 5.85
CA GLN A 213 3.35 25.10 5.14
C GLN A 213 3.61 25.41 3.67
N ARG A 214 2.74 26.17 2.99
CA ARG A 214 2.97 26.57 1.59
C ARG A 214 4.19 27.46 1.46
N ILE A 215 4.32 28.45 2.32
CA ILE A 215 5.49 29.35 2.33
C ILE A 215 6.76 28.56 2.62
N LEU A 216 6.76 27.76 3.69
CA LEU A 216 7.91 26.95 4.08
C LEU A 216 8.27 25.88 3.04
N SER A 217 7.31 25.42 2.23
CA SER A 217 7.59 24.43 1.19
C SER A 217 8.52 24.92 0.09
N TYR A 218 8.62 26.22 -0.18
CA TYR A 218 9.49 26.78 -1.22
C TYR A 218 10.98 26.60 -0.91
N PRO A 219 11.52 27.09 0.22
CA PRO A 219 12.92 26.84 0.57
C PRO A 219 13.18 25.35 0.81
N MET A 220 12.21 24.62 1.38
CA MET A 220 12.35 23.19 1.67
C MET A 220 12.51 22.33 0.42
N LYS A 221 12.08 22.78 -0.78
CA LYS A 221 12.33 22.03 -2.02
C LYS A 221 13.81 21.78 -2.29
N PHE A 222 14.66 22.71 -1.88
CA PHE A 222 16.10 22.65 -2.14
C PHE A 222 16.86 21.81 -1.11
N ILE A 223 16.32 21.69 0.11
CA ILE A 223 16.97 20.96 1.22
C ILE A 223 16.36 19.56 1.37
N PHE A 224 15.02 19.48 1.46
CA PHE A 224 14.27 18.25 1.68
C PHE A 224 13.07 18.17 0.71
N PRO A 225 13.29 17.76 -0.55
CA PRO A 225 12.25 17.76 -1.59
C PRO A 225 11.04 16.88 -1.25
N ARG A 226 11.25 15.77 -0.53
CA ARG A 226 10.15 14.88 -0.08
C ARG A 226 9.23 15.56 0.93
N LEU A 227 9.81 16.22 1.93
CA LEU A 227 9.06 16.97 2.95
C LEU A 227 8.32 18.16 2.31
N ALA A 228 8.99 18.90 1.42
CA ALA A 228 8.36 19.96 0.66
C ALA A 228 7.18 19.46 -0.19
N ASN A 229 7.31 18.27 -0.79
CA ASN A 229 6.22 17.65 -1.53
C ASN A 229 5.03 17.34 -0.63
N MET A 230 5.27 16.78 0.57
CA MET A 230 4.23 16.49 1.56
C MET A 230 3.51 17.75 2.06
N MET A 231 4.25 18.83 2.37
CA MET A 231 3.70 20.14 2.73
C MET A 231 2.80 20.72 1.63
N GLN A 232 3.09 20.40 0.37
CA GLN A 232 2.27 20.82 -0.77
C GLN A 232 1.05 19.92 -1.04
N SER A 233 0.94 18.77 -0.38
CA SER A 233 -0.13 17.81 -0.63
C SER A 233 -1.46 18.21 0.00
N MET A 234 -1.43 18.75 1.22
CA MET A 234 -2.63 18.92 2.06
C MET A 234 -3.65 19.89 1.45
N ALA A 235 -4.92 19.48 1.38
CA ALA A 235 -5.95 20.27 0.71
C ALA A 235 -6.31 21.54 1.50
N LEU A 236 -6.37 22.69 0.81
CA LEU A 236 -6.74 23.99 1.42
C LEU A 236 -8.26 24.18 1.51
N ASN A 237 -9.03 23.56 0.60
CA ASN A 237 -10.48 23.71 0.51
C ASN A 237 -11.14 22.50 -0.19
N THR A 238 -12.47 22.44 -0.12
CA THR A 238 -13.31 21.41 -0.74
C THR A 238 -13.22 21.43 -2.27
N GLY A 239 -13.01 22.59 -2.89
CA GLY A 239 -12.74 22.74 -4.32
C GLY A 239 -11.51 21.96 -4.78
N GLY A 240 -10.48 21.90 -3.94
CA GLY A 240 -9.30 21.07 -4.15
C GLY A 240 -9.54 19.56 -3.98
N LYS A 241 -10.67 19.12 -3.42
CA LYS A 241 -10.99 17.68 -3.31
C LYS A 241 -11.38 17.08 -4.66
N TRP A 242 -11.89 17.88 -5.60
CA TRP A 242 -12.27 17.50 -6.97
C TRP A 242 -11.09 17.19 -7.91
N SER A 243 -9.97 16.73 -7.36
CA SER A 243 -8.83 16.19 -8.12
C SER A 243 -9.06 14.75 -8.60
N ASP A 244 -10.29 14.22 -8.52
CA ASP A 244 -10.66 12.86 -8.99
C ASP A 244 -10.32 12.60 -10.46
N HIS A 245 -10.35 13.65 -11.29
CA HIS A 245 -9.87 13.57 -12.67
C HIS A 245 -8.35 13.35 -12.77
N LEU A 246 -7.57 13.81 -11.79
CA LEU A 246 -6.11 13.69 -11.78
C LEU A 246 -5.63 12.33 -11.29
N SER A 247 -6.29 11.72 -10.29
CA SER A 247 -6.01 10.35 -9.83
C SER A 247 -6.46 9.31 -10.86
N THR A 248 -7.66 9.46 -11.42
CA THR A 248 -8.17 8.60 -12.49
C THR A 248 -7.35 8.75 -13.78
N GLY A 249 -6.93 9.99 -14.10
CA GLY A 249 -6.04 10.25 -15.22
C GLY A 249 -4.63 9.66 -15.00
N TYR A 250 -4.15 9.64 -13.76
CA TYR A 250 -2.90 8.97 -13.43
C TYR A 250 -3.01 7.45 -13.57
N ARG A 251 -4.04 6.83 -12.98
CA ARG A 251 -4.30 5.39 -13.11
C ARG A 251 -4.39 4.98 -14.57
N ARG A 252 -5.11 5.75 -15.40
CA ARG A 252 -5.16 5.53 -16.85
C ARG A 252 -3.77 5.61 -17.49
N ARG A 253 -2.98 6.65 -17.19
CA ARG A 253 -1.60 6.75 -17.70
C ARG A 253 -0.71 5.59 -17.26
N LEU A 254 -0.82 5.14 -16.01
CA LEU A 254 -0.08 3.99 -15.51
C LEU A 254 -0.47 2.72 -16.25
N CYS A 255 -1.77 2.46 -16.41
CA CYS A 255 -2.26 1.33 -17.21
C CYS A 255 -1.80 1.43 -18.67
N SER A 256 -1.83 2.63 -19.27
CA SER A 256 -1.34 2.89 -20.63
C SER A 256 0.17 2.70 -20.77
N SER A 257 0.98 3.06 -19.77
CA SER A 257 2.42 2.81 -19.77
C SER A 257 2.78 1.35 -19.51
N ASN A 258 1.87 0.58 -18.90
CA ASN A 258 2.04 -0.82 -18.54
C ASN A 258 1.35 -1.76 -19.57
N TYR A 259 0.94 -1.25 -20.73
CA TYR A 259 0.13 -2.02 -21.71
C TYR A 259 0.86 -3.22 -22.31
N GLU A 260 2.19 -3.23 -22.19
CA GLU A 260 3.06 -4.28 -22.73
C GLU A 260 3.49 -5.33 -21.70
N THR A 261 3.06 -5.21 -20.45
CA THR A 261 3.51 -6.06 -19.35
C THR A 261 2.32 -6.57 -18.55
N ASP A 262 2.34 -7.85 -18.20
CA ASP A 262 1.28 -8.51 -17.45
C ASP A 262 1.41 -8.18 -15.95
N PRO A 263 2.36 -8.74 -15.17
CA PRO A 263 2.68 -8.26 -13.83
C PRO A 263 3.88 -7.29 -13.81
N LEU A 264 4.03 -6.59 -12.68
CA LEU A 264 5.13 -5.69 -12.38
C LEU A 264 5.92 -6.24 -11.18
N LEU A 265 7.24 -6.32 -11.31
CA LEU A 265 8.19 -6.62 -10.24
C LEU A 265 8.81 -5.32 -9.72
N ASP A 266 8.55 -4.99 -8.47
CA ASP A 266 9.02 -3.77 -7.82
C ASP A 266 9.82 -4.04 -6.53
N PRO A 267 10.72 -3.14 -6.13
CA PRO A 267 11.31 -3.16 -4.81
C PRO A 267 10.20 -2.95 -3.77
N THR A 268 10.05 -3.88 -2.83
CA THR A 268 9.13 -3.68 -1.70
C THR A 268 9.71 -2.56 -0.82
N GLU A 269 9.05 -1.41 -0.77
CA GLU A 269 9.58 -0.22 -0.11
C GLU A 269 9.79 -0.42 1.40
N VAL A 270 10.97 -0.02 1.86
CA VAL A 270 11.29 0.28 3.25
C VAL A 270 11.28 1.81 3.34
N PHE A 271 10.25 2.37 3.97
CA PHE A 271 10.15 3.82 4.26
C PHE A 271 11.08 4.23 5.41
#